data_AF-A0A4Q2X0Z0-F1
#
_entry.id   AF-A0A4Q2X0Z0-F1
#
_cell.length_a   1.000
_cell.length_b   1.000
_cell.length_c   1.000
_cell.angle_alpha   90.00
_cell.angle_beta   90.00
_cell.angle_gamma   90.00
#
_symmetry.space_group_name_H-M   'P 1'
#
loop_
_entity.id
_entity.type
_entity.pdbx_description
1 polymer ?
#
loop_
_entity_poly.entity_id
_entity_poly.type
_entity_poly.pdbx_seq_one_letter_code
_entity_poly.pdbx_strand_id
1 'polypeptide(L)' 'MNPYLAEFVGTAILILLGNGVVANVVLNRSKGQNGGWMVITSGWGLAA' A
#
# COMPACT_ATOMS: atom_id res chain seq x y z
N MET A 1 16.52 -15.63 13.34
CA MET A 1 15.69 -15.13 12.24
C MET A 1 16.63 -14.69 11.13
N ASN A 2 16.43 -15.14 9.88
CA ASN A 2 17.30 -14.73 8.77
C ASN A 2 16.92 -13.29 8.35
N PRO A 3 17.79 -12.28 8.57
CA PRO A 3 17.45 -10.87 8.34
C PRO A 3 16.99 -10.59 6.91
N TYR A 4 17.55 -11.29 5.92
CA TYR A 4 17.12 -11.18 4.53
C TYR A 4 15.66 -11.59 4.31
N LEU A 5 15.19 -12.60 5.06
CA LEU A 5 13.82 -13.09 4.95
C LEU A 5 12.84 -12.12 5.64
N ALA A 6 13.27 -11.47 6.73
CA ALA A 6 12.48 -10.42 7.38
C ALA A 6 12.33 -9.17 6.50
N GLU A 7 13.42 -8.70 5.90
CA GLU A 7 13.42 -7.58 4.93
C GLU A 7 12.53 -7.88 3.72
N PHE A 8 12.62 -9.10 3.18
CA PHE A 8 11.78 -9.52 2.05
C PHE A 8 10.30 -9.49 2.40
N VAL A 9 9.92 -10.07 3.54
CA VAL A 9 8.51 -10.11 3.98
C VAL A 9 8.01 -8.70 4.32
N GLY A 10 8.82 -7.88 5.00
CA GLY A 10 8.47 -6.49 5.30
C GLY A 10 8.23 -5.66 4.04
N THR A 11 9.13 -5.77 3.07
CA THR A 11 9.01 -5.07 1.78
C THR A 11 7.80 -5.57 0.98
N ALA A 12 7.54 -6.88 0.99
CA ALA A 12 6.39 -7.45 0.32
C ALA A 12 5.07 -6.92 0.90
N ILE A 13 4.96 -6.82 2.22
CA ILE A 13 3.78 -6.26 2.90
C ILE A 13 3.63 -4.76 2.57
N LEU A 14 4.72 -4.00 2.66
CA LEU A 14 4.73 -2.56 2.37
C LEU A 14 4.22 -2.27 0.95
N ILE A 15 4.73 -3.00 -0.05
CA ILE A 15 4.33 -2.85 -1.45
C ILE A 15 2.89 -3.32 -1.66
N LEU A 16 2.49 -4.45 -1.08
CA LEU A 16 1.17 -5.02 -1.30
C LEU A 16 0.06 -4.12 -0.73
N LEU A 17 0.25 -3.58 0.48
CA LEU A 17 -0.68 -2.65 1.10
C LEU A 17 -0.62 -1.27 0.46
N GLY A 18 0.58 -0.71 0.24
CA GLY A 18 0.78 0.61 -0.35
C GLY A 18 0.23 0.71 -1.77
N ASN A 19 0.61 -0.21 -2.66
CA ASN A 19 0.08 -0.23 -4.03
C ASN A 19 -1.39 -0.65 -4.07
N GLY A 20 -1.88 -1.44 -3.11
CA GLY A 20 -3.29 -1.77 -2.98
C GLY A 20 -4.16 -0.51 -2.77
N VAL A 21 -3.71 0.44 -1.95
CA VAL A 21 -4.41 1.71 -1.73
C VAL A 21 -4.33 2.60 -2.98
N VAL A 22 -3.18 2.64 -3.66
CA VAL A 22 -3.05 3.36 -4.94
C VAL A 22 -4.03 2.79 -5.97
N ALA A 23 -4.11 1.47 -6.09
CA ALA A 23 -5.07 0.81 -6.96
C ALA A 23 -6.51 1.16 -6.58
N ASN A 24 -6.83 1.17 -5.27
CA ASN A 24 -8.17 1.55 -4.80
C ASN A 24 -8.53 3.02 -5.10
N VAL A 25 -7.56 3.93 -5.23
CA VAL A 25 -7.84 5.34 -5.55
C VAL A 25 -7.85 5.61 -7.06
N VAL A 26 -6.98 4.94 -7.81
CA VAL A 26 -6.71 5.23 -9.22
C VAL A 26 -7.53 4.37 -10.19
N LEU A 27 -7.82 3.10 -9.90
CA LEU A 27 -8.54 2.23 -10.85
C LEU A 27 -10.00 2.62 -10.99
N ASN A 28 -10.46 2.76 -12.23
CA ASN A 28 -11.88 2.95 -12.52
C ASN A 28 -12.76 1.84 -11.94
N ARG A 29 -13.89 2.22 -11.34
CA ARG A 29 -14.85 1.33 -10.66
C ARG A 29 -14.37 0.73 -9.32
N SER A 30 -13.30 1.23 -8.72
CA SER A 30 -12.98 0.94 -7.32
C SER A 30 -13.90 1.71 -6.37
N LYS A 31 -14.05 1.22 -5.13
CA LYS A 31 -14.89 1.88 -4.11
C LYS A 31 -14.23 3.14 -3.52
N GLY A 32 -12.90 3.26 -3.63
CA GLY A 32 -12.13 4.41 -3.18
C GLY A 32 -11.73 5.38 -4.30
N GLN A 33 -12.31 5.25 -5.50
CA GLN A 33 -11.96 6.09 -6.64
C GLN A 33 -12.08 7.57 -6.32
N ASN A 34 -11.10 8.34 -6.77
CA ASN A 34 -11.02 9.78 -6.53
C ASN A 34 -10.88 10.17 -5.04
N GLY A 35 -10.45 9.25 -4.17
CA GLY A 35 -10.10 9.53 -2.77
C GLY A 35 -8.89 10.47 -2.59
N GLY A 36 -8.17 10.78 -3.67
CA GLY A 36 -7.11 11.79 -3.69
C GLY A 36 -5.84 11.36 -2.96
N TRP A 37 -4.91 12.30 -2.85
CA TRP A 37 -3.54 12.04 -2.38
C TRP A 37 -3.48 11.69 -0.88
N MET A 38 -4.37 12.26 -0.07
CA MET A 38 -4.41 12.04 1.39
C MET A 38 -4.72 10.58 1.75
N VAL A 39 -5.59 9.91 0.99
CA VAL A 39 -5.90 8.48 1.19
C VAL A 39 -4.68 7.61 0.86
N ILE A 40 -3.93 7.96 -0.18
CA ILE A 40 -2.71 7.26 -0.58
C ILE A 40 -1.62 7.42 0.49
N THR A 41 -1.35 8.64 0.94
CA THR A 41 -0.30 8.88 1.96
C THR A 41 -0.64 8.23 3.30
N SER A 42 -1.91 8.23 3.70
CA SER A 42 -2.37 7.56 4.92
C SER A 42 -2.24 6.04 4.80
N GLY A 43 -2.57 5.48 3.64
CA GLY A 43 -2.43 4.05 3.36
C GLY A 43 -1.00 3.55 3.38
N TRP A 44 -0.06 4.33 2.82
CA TRP A 44 1.37 4.03 2.90
C TRP A 44 1.95 4.21 4.29
N GLY A 45 1.50 5.23 5.03
CA GLY A 45 1.95 5.49 6.40
C GLY A 45 1.51 4.45 7.41
N LEU A 46 0.39 3.75 7.18
CA LEU A 46 -0.08 2.64 8.02
C LEU A 46 0.51 1.28 7.61
N ALA A 47 1.07 1.17 6.40
CA ALA A 47 1.72 -0.05 5.92
C ALA A 47 3.16 -0.18 6.43
N ALA A 48 3.77 0.93 6.86
CA ALA A 48 5.06 1.00 7.54
C ALA A 48 4.88 0.79 9.04
#